data_AF-A0A2S5DM62-F1
#
_entry.id   AF-A0A2S5DM62-F1
#
_cell.length_a   1.000
_cell.length_b   1.000
_cell.length_c   1.000
_cell.angle_alpha   90.00
_cell.angle_beta   90.00
_cell.angle_gamma   90.00
#
_symmetry.space_group_name_H-M   'P 1'
#
loop_
_entity.id
_entity.type
_entity.pdbx_description
1 polymer ?
#
loop_
_entity_poly.entity_id
_entity_poly.type
_entity_poly.pdbx_seq_one_letter_code
_entity_poly.pdbx_strand_id
1 'polypeptide(L)'
;MKKPKRGLWYAYRTSLLGDISVISKSAKRTRERLAMLADLARKEARRETFAEAVARQGLSDEQLLHTQQCLELKAAVWFALCAVAFAFLVTSAVSVHPISQAGLSIGVLTLAASHAIKARFRAAQIRRRELFDFAVWLFGGPKK
;
A
#
# COMPACT_ATOMS: atom_id res chain seq x y z
N MET A 1 37.32 -32.20 -20.88
CA MET A 1 36.34 -31.22 -20.38
C MET A 1 36.49 -31.09 -18.86
N LYS A 2 37.02 -29.95 -18.36
CA LYS A 2 37.16 -29.69 -16.91
C LYS A 2 35.81 -29.22 -16.35
N LYS A 3 35.25 -29.93 -15.36
CA LYS A 3 34.01 -29.52 -14.67
C LYS A 3 34.22 -28.13 -14.05
N PRO A 4 33.32 -27.15 -14.26
CA PRO A 4 33.47 -25.83 -13.65
C PRO A 4 33.44 -25.98 -12.12
N LYS A 5 34.41 -25.34 -11.45
CA LYS A 5 34.56 -25.35 -9.99
C LYS A 5 33.30 -24.75 -9.36
N ARG A 6 32.47 -25.58 -8.72
CA ARG A 6 31.21 -25.20 -8.04
C ARG A 6 31.35 -23.99 -7.10
N GLY A 7 32.53 -23.76 -6.53
CA GLY A 7 32.82 -22.62 -5.65
C GLY A 7 32.77 -21.25 -6.35
N LEU A 8 33.13 -21.15 -7.64
CA LEU A 8 33.16 -19.87 -8.36
C LEU A 8 31.73 -19.37 -8.65
N TRP A 9 30.82 -20.29 -8.96
CA TRP A 9 29.41 -20.00 -9.19
C TRP A 9 28.69 -19.60 -7.90
N TYR A 10 29.05 -20.24 -6.78
CA TYR A 10 28.52 -19.89 -5.47
C TYR A 10 28.99 -18.49 -5.02
N ALA A 11 30.29 -18.20 -5.19
CA ALA A 11 30.87 -16.89 -4.87
C ALA A 11 30.32 -15.76 -5.75
N TYR A 12 30.09 -16.02 -7.04
CA TYR A 12 29.46 -15.07 -7.96
C TYR A 12 28.00 -14.81 -7.60
N ARG A 13 27.27 -15.85 -7.19
CA ARG A 13 25.87 -15.73 -6.76
C ARG A 13 25.74 -14.96 -5.44
N THR A 14 26.64 -15.19 -4.48
CA THR A 14 26.65 -14.45 -3.21
C THR A 14 27.15 -13.01 -3.35
N SER A 15 28.04 -12.72 -4.31
CA SER A 15 28.46 -11.34 -4.58
C SER A 15 27.42 -10.50 -5.32
N LEU A 16 26.60 -11.11 -6.18
CA LEU A 16 25.54 -10.41 -6.94
C LEU A 16 24.22 -10.25 -6.19
N LEU A 17 23.83 -11.25 -5.39
CA LEU A 17 22.51 -11.26 -4.72
C LEU A 17 22.60 -11.00 -3.21
N GLY A 18 23.81 -10.81 -2.68
CA GLY A 18 24.05 -10.85 -1.24
C GLY A 18 23.73 -12.22 -0.65
N ASP A 19 24.00 -12.37 0.64
CA ASP A 19 23.72 -13.62 1.34
C ASP A 19 22.20 -13.78 1.52
N ILE A 20 21.56 -14.52 0.61
CA ILE A 20 20.09 -14.71 0.54
C ILE A 20 19.55 -15.26 1.87
N SER A 21 20.38 -16.00 2.62
CA SER A 21 20.05 -16.50 3.95
C SER A 21 19.93 -15.39 5.01
N VAL A 22 20.69 -14.31 4.87
CA VAL A 22 20.61 -13.10 5.69
C VAL A 22 19.38 -12.29 5.29
N ILE A 23 19.10 -12.16 3.99
CA ILE A 23 17.92 -11.46 3.47
C ILE A 23 16.63 -12.15 3.95
N SER A 24 16.56 -13.48 3.89
CA SER A 24 15.39 -14.24 4.33
C SER A 24 15.17 -14.16 5.85
N LYS A 25 16.25 -14.21 6.64
CA LYS A 25 16.20 -14.00 8.10
C LYS A 25 15.76 -12.57 8.43
N SER A 26 16.27 -11.56 7.72
CA SER A 26 15.84 -10.17 7.89
C SER A 26 14.39 -9.96 7.50
N ALA A 27 13.94 -10.54 6.38
CA ALA A 27 12.54 -10.49 5.95
C ALA A 27 11.60 -11.13 6.98
N LYS A 28 11.99 -12.27 7.57
CA LYS A 28 11.22 -12.92 8.64
C LYS A 28 11.08 -12.02 9.86
N ARG A 29 12.19 -11.43 10.35
CA ARG A 29 12.16 -10.49 11.49
C ARG A 29 11.32 -9.26 11.20
N THR A 30 11.41 -8.71 9.99
CA THR A 30 10.60 -7.56 9.59
C THR A 30 9.11 -7.91 9.58
N ARG A 31 8.75 -9.10 9.07
CA ARG A 31 7.37 -9.59 9.09
C ARG A 31 6.85 -9.78 10.51
N GLU A 32 7.65 -10.36 11.41
CA GLU A 32 7.28 -10.54 12.82
C GLU A 32 7.04 -9.19 13.51
N ARG A 33 7.92 -8.20 13.27
CA ARG A 33 7.73 -6.83 13.79
C ARG A 33 6.47 -6.17 13.24
N LEU A 34 6.20 -6.31 11.95
CA LEU A 34 4.98 -5.77 11.34
C LEU A 34 3.73 -6.44 11.90
N ALA A 35 3.77 -7.76 12.14
CA ALA A 35 2.67 -8.48 12.78
C ALA A 35 2.43 -8.00 14.22
N MET A 36 3.50 -7.80 14.99
CA MET A 36 3.41 -7.26 16.35
C MET A 36 2.81 -5.85 16.36
N LEU A 37 3.24 -4.96 15.45
CA LEU A 37 2.68 -3.61 15.32
C LEU A 37 1.20 -3.65 14.91
N ALA A 38 0.83 -4.56 14.01
CA ALA A 38 -0.56 -4.75 13.61
C ALA A 38 -1.44 -5.21 14.78
N ASP A 39 -0.93 -6.11 15.63
CA ASP A 39 -1.65 -6.57 16.82
C ASP A 39 -1.78 -5.48 17.89
N LEU A 40 -0.74 -4.67 18.10
CA LEU A 40 -0.83 -3.50 18.98
C LEU A 40 -1.87 -2.50 18.45
N ALA A 41 -1.84 -2.21 17.15
CA ALA A 41 -2.81 -1.33 16.50
C ALA A 41 -4.25 -1.87 16.61
N ARG A 42 -4.45 -3.20 16.57
CA ARG A 42 -5.75 -3.83 16.79
C ARG A 42 -6.23 -3.75 18.24
N LYS A 43 -5.32 -3.92 19.21
CA LYS A 43 -5.66 -3.80 20.64
C LYS A 43 -6.05 -2.37 21.01
N GLU A 44 -5.41 -1.40 20.37
CA GLU A 44 -5.68 0.03 20.56
C GLU A 44 -6.79 0.56 19.64
N ALA A 45 -7.31 -0.28 18.74
CA ALA A 45 -8.42 0.07 17.85
C ALA A 45 -9.69 0.29 18.68
N ARG A 46 -10.00 1.57 18.91
CA ARG A 46 -11.22 2.03 19.57
C ARG A 46 -12.44 1.55 18.79
N ARG A 47 -13.29 0.76 19.44
CA ARG A 47 -14.60 0.32 18.89
C ARG A 47 -15.63 1.40 19.19
N GLU A 48 -15.65 2.44 18.39
CA GLU A 48 -16.67 3.51 18.45
C GLU A 48 -17.59 3.43 17.22
N THR A 49 -18.84 3.84 17.38
CA THR A 49 -19.79 3.94 16.27
C THR A 49 -19.51 5.19 15.43
N PHE A 50 -20.01 5.25 14.19
CA PHE A 50 -19.84 6.44 13.34
C PHE A 50 -20.45 7.70 13.99
N ALA A 51 -21.62 7.56 14.64
CA ALA A 51 -22.27 8.65 15.36
C ALA A 51 -21.43 9.15 16.54
N GLU A 52 -20.84 8.25 17.33
CA GLU A 52 -19.91 8.61 18.42
C GLU A 52 -18.66 9.32 17.89
N ALA A 53 -18.11 8.87 16.76
CA ALA A 53 -16.95 9.49 16.12
C ALA A 53 -17.25 10.91 15.63
N VAL A 54 -18.42 11.12 15.01
CA VAL A 54 -18.89 12.45 14.56
C VAL A 54 -19.16 13.36 15.74
N ALA A 55 -19.85 12.87 16.78
CA ALA A 55 -20.15 13.62 17.99
C ALA A 55 -18.88 14.08 18.71
N ARG A 56 -17.87 13.21 18.82
CA ARG A 56 -16.56 13.55 19.39
C ARG A 56 -15.81 14.60 18.59
N GLN A 57 -15.93 14.58 17.26
CA GLN A 57 -15.27 15.53 16.38
C GLN A 57 -16.07 16.84 16.23
N GLY A 58 -17.30 16.90 16.73
CA GLY A 58 -18.17 18.07 16.61
C GLY A 58 -18.50 18.44 15.17
N LEU A 59 -18.48 17.46 14.25
CA LEU A 59 -18.67 17.70 12.83
C LEU A 59 -20.14 17.92 12.48
N SER A 60 -20.43 18.97 11.72
CA SER A 60 -21.75 19.18 11.12
C SER A 60 -21.95 18.29 9.88
N ASP A 61 -23.21 18.04 9.52
CA ASP A 61 -23.55 17.27 8.32
C ASP A 61 -22.99 17.92 7.03
N GLU A 62 -22.96 19.24 6.97
CA GLU A 62 -22.38 19.99 5.84
C GLU A 62 -20.86 19.76 5.73
N GLN A 63 -20.16 19.75 6.86
CA GLN A 63 -18.72 19.47 6.90
C GLN A 63 -18.41 18.03 6.48
N LEU A 64 -19.27 17.07 6.83
CA LEU A 64 -19.15 15.68 6.38
C LEU A 64 -19.30 15.56 4.87
N LEU A 65 -20.29 16.23 4.27
CA LEU A 65 -20.49 16.24 2.82
C LEU A 65 -19.31 16.88 2.08
N HIS A 66 -18.84 18.04 2.56
CA HIS A 66 -17.66 18.69 1.98
C HIS A 66 -16.41 17.81 2.09
N THR A 67 -16.22 17.14 3.23
CA THR A 67 -15.12 16.20 3.44
C THR A 67 -15.21 15.00 2.49
N GLN A 68 -16.41 14.47 2.27
CA GLN A 68 -16.64 13.39 1.31
C GLN A 68 -16.23 13.81 -0.10
N GLN A 69 -16.70 14.96 -0.59
CA GLN A 69 -16.38 15.47 -1.92
C GLN A 69 -14.87 15.70 -2.09
N CYS A 70 -14.23 16.29 -1.08
CA CYS A 70 -12.79 16.51 -1.08
C CYS A 70 -12.00 15.18 -1.14
N LEU A 71 -12.46 14.16 -0.41
CA LEU A 71 -11.84 12.83 -0.46
C LEU A 71 -12.05 12.13 -1.80
N GLU A 72 -13.21 12.29 -2.44
CA GLU A 72 -13.49 11.74 -3.77
C GLU A 72 -12.62 12.42 -4.84
N LEU A 73 -12.51 13.75 -4.81
CA LEU A 73 -11.61 14.51 -5.70
C LEU A 73 -10.15 14.10 -5.48
N LYS A 74 -9.72 14.01 -4.22
CA LYS A 74 -8.37 13.56 -3.87
C LYS A 74 -8.10 12.16 -4.42
N ALA A 75 -9.05 11.24 -4.28
CA ALA A 75 -8.93 9.91 -4.85
C ALA A 75 -8.77 9.97 -6.38
N ALA A 76 -9.57 10.78 -7.08
CA ALA A 76 -9.47 10.95 -8.53
C ALA A 76 -8.10 11.48 -8.96
N VAL A 77 -7.54 12.46 -8.26
CA VAL A 77 -6.19 13.00 -8.52
C VAL A 77 -5.13 11.92 -8.35
N TRP A 78 -5.19 11.13 -7.27
CA TRP A 78 -4.24 10.03 -7.06
C TRP A 78 -4.38 8.90 -8.11
N PHE A 79 -5.60 8.62 -8.57
CA PHE A 79 -5.83 7.70 -9.69
C PHE A 79 -5.24 8.23 -11.00
N ALA A 80 -5.40 9.52 -11.29
CA ALA A 80 -4.77 10.14 -12.46
C ALA A 80 -3.25 10.03 -12.38
N LEU A 81 -2.66 10.25 -11.20
CA LEU A 81 -1.23 10.06 -10.99
C LEU A 81 -0.79 8.59 -11.17
N CYS A 82 -1.62 7.63 -10.79
CA CYS A 82 -1.36 6.21 -11.07
C CYS A 82 -1.32 5.94 -12.58
N ALA A 83 -2.24 6.51 -13.35
CA ALA A 83 -2.26 6.35 -14.80
C ALA A 83 -0.99 6.94 -15.46
N VAL A 84 -0.54 8.11 -14.99
CA VAL A 84 0.72 8.73 -15.43
C VAL A 84 1.91 7.84 -15.07
N ALA A 85 2.04 7.42 -13.81
CA ALA A 85 3.12 6.54 -13.37
C ALA A 85 3.15 5.21 -14.14
N PHE A 86 2.00 4.65 -14.46
CA PHE A 86 1.89 3.45 -15.27
C PHE A 86 2.35 3.70 -16.72
N ALA A 87 2.00 4.82 -17.33
CA ALA A 87 2.51 5.18 -18.65
C ALA A 87 4.05 5.29 -18.66
N PHE A 88 4.64 5.90 -17.63
CA PHE A 88 6.10 5.98 -17.47
C PHE A 88 6.75 4.61 -17.23
N LEU A 89 6.05 3.69 -16.57
CA LEU A 89 6.50 2.31 -16.41
C LEU A 89 6.49 1.56 -17.75
N VAL A 90 5.45 1.73 -18.57
CA VAL A 90 5.37 1.09 -19.89
C VAL A 90 6.47 1.62 -20.83
N THR A 91 6.73 2.93 -20.80
CA THR A 91 7.81 3.53 -21.61
C THR A 91 9.21 3.26 -21.06
N SER A 92 9.35 2.69 -19.85
CA SER A 92 10.66 2.41 -19.26
C SER A 92 11.52 1.47 -20.11
N ALA A 93 10.91 0.55 -20.86
CA ALA A 93 11.63 -0.42 -21.71
C ALA A 93 12.45 0.24 -22.84
N VAL A 94 12.09 1.46 -23.25
CA VAL A 94 12.73 2.20 -24.34
C VAL A 94 13.63 3.33 -23.79
N SER A 95 13.76 3.43 -22.46
CA SER A 95 14.54 4.47 -21.80
C SER A 95 16.03 4.16 -21.78
N VAL A 96 16.85 5.21 -21.69
CA VAL A 96 18.31 5.13 -21.49
C VAL A 96 18.65 4.39 -20.18
N HIS A 97 17.79 4.51 -19.16
CA HIS A 97 17.95 3.87 -17.86
C HIS A 97 16.69 3.10 -17.44
N PRO A 98 16.43 1.93 -18.04
CA PRO A 98 15.16 1.23 -17.92
C PRO A 98 14.86 0.78 -16.49
N ILE A 99 15.87 0.27 -15.77
CA ILE A 99 15.71 -0.25 -14.40
C ILE A 99 15.38 0.88 -13.41
N SER A 100 16.10 2.00 -13.47
CA SER A 100 15.88 3.13 -12.57
C SER A 100 14.52 3.78 -12.81
N GLN A 101 14.13 3.96 -14.07
CA GLN A 101 12.82 4.50 -14.43
C GLN A 101 11.68 3.56 -14.00
N ALA A 102 11.83 2.25 -14.21
CA ALA A 102 10.85 1.26 -13.75
C ALA A 102 10.72 1.28 -12.22
N GLY A 103 11.84 1.30 -11.49
CA GLY A 103 11.86 1.36 -10.03
C GLY A 103 11.15 2.59 -9.48
N LEU A 104 11.45 3.78 -10.02
CA LEU A 104 10.78 5.02 -9.63
C LEU A 104 9.29 4.99 -9.96
N SER A 105 8.93 4.51 -11.15
CA SER A 105 7.52 4.42 -11.58
C SER A 105 6.73 3.47 -10.69
N ILE A 106 7.30 2.32 -10.30
CA ILE A 106 6.68 1.37 -9.36
C ILE A 106 6.52 2.03 -7.97
N GLY A 107 7.53 2.75 -7.50
CA GLY A 107 7.47 3.46 -6.22
C GLY A 107 6.35 4.49 -6.17
N VAL A 108 6.27 5.35 -7.20
CA VAL A 108 5.21 6.35 -7.34
C VAL A 108 3.84 5.69 -7.49
N LEU A 109 3.72 4.64 -8.31
CA LEU A 109 2.47 3.90 -8.50
C LEU A 109 1.97 3.30 -7.18
N THR A 110 2.84 2.68 -6.41
CA THR A 110 2.49 2.07 -5.12
C THR A 110 2.03 3.11 -4.11
N LEU A 111 2.72 4.25 -4.03
CA LEU A 111 2.35 5.36 -3.15
C LEU A 111 1.01 5.97 -3.57
N ALA A 112 0.86 6.28 -4.85
CA ALA A 112 -0.35 6.88 -5.40
C ALA A 112 -1.56 5.96 -5.22
N ALA A 113 -1.41 4.67 -5.50
CA ALA A 113 -2.47 3.68 -5.29
C ALA A 113 -2.87 3.58 -3.82
N SER A 114 -1.88 3.57 -2.90
CA SER A 114 -2.15 3.54 -1.46
C SER A 114 -2.96 4.75 -1.00
N HIS A 115 -2.62 5.95 -1.48
CA HIS A 115 -3.36 7.17 -1.17
C HIS A 115 -4.75 7.20 -1.79
N ALA A 116 -4.90 6.77 -3.05
CA ALA A 116 -6.19 6.67 -3.74
C ALA A 116 -7.14 5.73 -3.00
N ILE A 117 -6.64 4.54 -2.65
CA ILE A 117 -7.39 3.51 -1.92
C ILE A 117 -7.82 4.03 -0.54
N LYS A 118 -6.90 4.64 0.21
CA LYS A 118 -7.20 5.20 1.53
C LYS A 118 -8.26 6.30 1.46
N ALA A 119 -8.17 7.18 0.47
CA ALA A 119 -9.14 8.25 0.25
C ALA A 119 -10.53 7.68 -0.11
N ARG A 120 -10.61 6.71 -1.04
CA ARG A 120 -11.88 6.04 -1.38
C ARG A 120 -12.49 5.29 -0.21
N PHE A 121 -11.68 4.61 0.59
CA PHE A 121 -12.14 3.90 1.77
C PHE A 121 -12.79 4.86 2.77
N ARG A 122 -12.14 5.99 3.07
CA ARG A 122 -12.69 7.02 3.97
C ARG A 122 -13.94 7.68 3.40
N ALA A 123 -13.96 8.01 2.10
CA ALA A 123 -15.16 8.52 1.44
C ALA A 123 -16.33 7.52 1.54
N ALA A 124 -16.06 6.23 1.38
CA ALA A 124 -17.08 5.19 1.49
C ALA A 124 -17.63 5.04 2.94
N GLN A 125 -16.78 5.22 3.96
CA GLN A 125 -17.22 5.23 5.37
C GLN A 125 -18.16 6.41 5.65
N ILE A 126 -17.83 7.62 5.16
CA ILE A 126 -18.69 8.80 5.32
C ILE A 126 -20.01 8.61 4.57
N ARG A 127 -19.96 8.17 3.31
CA ARG A 127 -21.15 7.97 2.48
C ARG A 127 -22.14 6.96 3.07
N ARG A 128 -21.63 5.88 3.68
CA ARG A 128 -22.47 4.85 4.32
C ARG A 128 -22.79 5.17 5.78
N ARG A 129 -22.22 6.24 6.35
CA ARG A 129 -22.32 6.61 7.77
C ARG A 129 -21.97 5.44 8.71
N GLU A 130 -20.99 4.63 8.31
CA GLU A 130 -20.60 3.40 9.01
C GLU A 130 -19.07 3.23 9.03
N LEU A 131 -18.55 2.83 10.19
CA LEU A 131 -17.15 2.46 10.37
C LEU A 131 -16.98 0.96 10.14
N PHE A 132 -16.89 0.55 8.88
CA PHE A 132 -16.56 -0.83 8.50
C PHE A 132 -15.05 -1.03 8.33
N ASP A 133 -14.60 -2.28 8.46
CA ASP A 133 -13.21 -2.67 8.29
C ASP A 133 -12.74 -2.58 6.83
N PHE A 134 -11.45 -2.26 6.66
CA PHE A 134 -10.83 -2.16 5.34
C PHE A 134 -10.94 -3.46 4.53
N ALA A 135 -10.77 -4.62 5.17
CA ALA A 135 -10.86 -5.92 4.51
C ALA A 135 -12.28 -6.21 3.99
N VAL A 136 -13.31 -5.89 4.78
CA VAL A 136 -14.72 -6.05 4.40
C VAL A 136 -15.07 -5.18 3.20
N TRP A 137 -14.51 -3.97 3.15
CA TRP A 137 -14.70 -3.07 2.02
C TRP A 137 -13.97 -3.51 0.75
N LEU A 138 -12.72 -3.96 0.88
CA LEU A 138 -11.87 -4.28 -0.26
C LEU A 138 -12.29 -5.59 -0.94
N PHE A 139 -12.61 -6.62 -0.15
CA PHE A 139 -12.92 -7.95 -0.68
C PHE A 139 -14.42 -8.22 -0.83
N GLY A 140 -15.26 -7.29 -0.34
CA GLY A 140 -16.65 -7.60 -0.02
C GLY A 140 -16.67 -8.58 1.15
N GLY A 141 -17.34 -8.21 2.25
CA GLY A 141 -17.46 -9.10 3.42
C GLY A 141 -17.89 -10.51 3.02
N PRO A 142 -17.62 -11.53 3.86
CA PRO A 142 -18.01 -12.89 3.57
C PRO A 142 -19.48 -12.90 3.14
N LYS A 143 -19.75 -13.37 1.91
CA LYS A 143 -21.10 -13.66 1.47
C LYS A 143 -21.64 -14.67 2.48
N LYS A 144 -22.56 -14.24 3.33
CA LYS A 144 -23.38 -15.15 4.12
C LYS A 144 -24.18 -16.04 3.18
#